data_AF-A0A2V7UTI3-F1
#
_entry.id   AF-A0A2V7UTI3-F1
#
_cell.length_a   1.000
_cell.length_b   1.000
_cell.length_c   1.000
_cell.angle_alpha   90.00
_cell.angle_beta   90.00
_cell.angle_gamma   90.00
#
_symmetry.space_group_name_H-M   'P 1'
#
loop_
_entity.id
_entity.type
_entity.pdbx_description
1 polymer ?
#
loop_
_entity_poly.entity_id
_entity_poly.type
_entity_poly.pdbx_seq_one_letter_code
_entity_poly.pdbx_strand_id
1 'polypeptide(L)'
;MKSLMVLMLLSGASLSGVLAEEVRSAGGEEVLETPGGHPIAVLLPGAVRRTLEEKDGYVRIVVEGWVRAGAPSVQGAIPPPTFPPPIQPPAAPGPSPAAPEVSGRITLRLASGEVRYGAGARIVLLGKAAQLEAKRVALVSSYQQESRALREEIVALEIEKRQALNSSDNFTRAGQNLDAAKRRLATKQGEFQALEAKYDAREQALLEEFKVVEVSADPGGAYRVGGIVPGEYRIWATFSEGPSVYRWYRPLTVEGERGLTLDLAAGKAGDDPFLVGP
;
A
#
# COMPACT_ATOMS: atom_id res chain seq x y z
N MET A 1 26.70 7.55 12.73
CA MET A 1 27.42 8.55 11.89
C MET A 1 27.73 7.93 10.54
N LYS A 2 27.61 8.74 9.47
CA LYS A 2 28.20 8.59 8.13
C LYS A 2 27.74 7.43 7.22
N SER A 3 27.37 7.87 6.03
CA SER A 3 26.95 7.17 4.81
C SER A 3 27.93 6.11 4.30
N LEU A 4 27.44 5.24 3.42
CA LEU A 4 28.15 4.95 2.19
C LEU A 4 27.22 5.11 0.98
N MET A 5 27.68 5.88 0.01
CA MET A 5 27.00 6.24 -1.23
C MET A 5 27.80 5.57 -2.35
N VAL A 6 27.16 4.85 -3.27
CA VAL A 6 27.82 4.28 -4.44
C VAL A 6 27.33 5.00 -5.69
N LEU A 7 28.25 5.75 -6.29
CA LEU A 7 28.07 6.48 -7.53
C LEU A 7 28.91 5.77 -8.61
N MET A 8 28.29 5.41 -9.74
CA MET A 8 29.00 4.96 -10.95
C MET A 8 28.35 5.61 -12.18
N LEU A 9 28.97 6.70 -12.59
CA LEU A 9 28.90 7.36 -13.91
C LEU A 9 30.19 6.92 -14.65
N LEU A 10 30.36 6.88 -15.98
CA LEU A 10 29.55 7.27 -17.13
C LEU A 10 30.11 6.57 -18.41
N SER A 11 29.42 6.76 -19.55
CA SER A 11 29.93 6.69 -20.95
C SER A 11 30.11 5.29 -21.59
N GLY A 12 29.65 5.03 -22.82
CA GLY A 12 28.80 5.83 -23.72
C GLY A 12 29.04 5.52 -25.21
N ALA A 13 28.01 5.57 -26.05
CA ALA A 13 28.07 5.84 -27.50
C ALA A 13 26.65 5.99 -28.09
N SER A 14 26.48 6.93 -29.02
CA SER A 14 25.18 7.36 -29.54
C SER A 14 24.76 6.63 -30.82
N LEU A 15 23.44 6.50 -31.04
CA LEU A 15 22.88 6.50 -32.40
C LEU A 15 21.44 7.04 -32.37
N SER A 16 21.22 8.16 -33.07
CA SER A 16 19.93 8.85 -33.13
C SER A 16 18.98 8.15 -34.10
N GLY A 17 17.73 7.95 -33.67
CA GLY A 17 16.62 7.49 -34.52
C GLY A 17 15.34 8.20 -34.11
N VAL A 18 14.87 9.12 -34.95
CA VAL A 18 13.69 9.95 -34.65
C VAL A 18 12.41 9.17 -34.94
N LEU A 19 11.65 8.86 -33.89
CA LEU A 19 10.20 8.87 -33.94
C LEU A 19 9.69 9.63 -32.72
N ALA A 20 9.21 10.85 -32.96
CA ALA A 20 8.50 11.63 -31.97
C ALA A 20 7.08 11.10 -31.87
N GLU A 21 6.85 10.14 -30.97
CA GLU A 21 5.49 9.78 -30.59
C GLU A 21 5.03 10.74 -29.48
N GLU A 22 3.96 11.47 -29.78
CA GLU A 22 3.43 12.57 -29.00
C GLU A 22 2.80 12.06 -27.70
N VAL A 23 3.64 11.81 -26.68
CA VAL A 23 3.17 11.56 -25.30
C VAL A 23 2.55 12.85 -24.78
N ARG A 24 1.26 13.04 -25.10
CA ARG A 24 0.41 14.05 -24.49
C ARG A 24 0.42 13.79 -23.00
N SER A 25 1.05 14.71 -22.26
CA SER A 25 1.01 14.72 -20.81
C SER A 25 -0.45 14.69 -20.37
N ALA A 26 -0.89 13.57 -19.82
CA ALA A 26 -2.19 13.44 -19.16
C ALA A 26 -2.17 14.05 -17.74
N GLY A 27 -1.36 15.10 -17.54
CA GLY A 27 -1.34 15.90 -16.34
C GLY A 27 -2.57 16.81 -16.33
N GLY A 28 -3.44 16.63 -15.33
CA GLY A 28 -4.42 17.65 -15.00
C GLY A 28 -3.74 18.92 -14.50
N GLU A 29 -4.37 20.07 -14.72
CA GLU A 29 -3.80 21.36 -14.34
C GLU A 29 -4.00 21.60 -12.84
N GLU A 30 -2.92 21.74 -12.08
CA GLU A 30 -3.01 21.91 -10.62
C GLU A 30 -3.51 23.31 -10.25
N VAL A 31 -4.57 23.36 -9.44
CA VAL A 31 -5.11 24.59 -8.88
C VAL A 31 -4.44 24.86 -7.56
N LEU A 32 -3.74 26.00 -7.45
CA LEU A 32 -3.05 26.42 -6.23
C LEU A 32 -3.90 27.40 -5.41
N GLU A 33 -3.76 27.38 -4.09
CA GLU A 33 -4.44 28.33 -3.19
C GLU A 33 -4.01 29.78 -3.45
N THR A 34 -2.74 29.98 -3.77
CA THR A 34 -2.10 31.25 -4.14
C THR A 34 -1.04 31.00 -5.22
N PRO A 35 -0.57 32.03 -5.95
CA PRO A 35 0.55 31.91 -6.88
C PRO A 35 1.79 31.28 -6.20
N GLY A 36 2.19 30.08 -6.65
CA GLY A 36 3.28 29.31 -6.05
C GLY A 36 2.96 28.67 -4.68
N GLY A 37 1.70 28.70 -4.24
CA GLY A 37 1.22 28.09 -3.01
C GLY A 37 0.92 26.59 -3.15
N HIS A 38 0.27 26.01 -2.13
CA HIS A 38 -0.07 24.58 -2.12
C HIS A 38 -1.20 24.24 -3.12
N PRO A 39 -1.15 23.05 -3.75
CA PRO A 39 -2.23 22.57 -4.61
C PRO A 39 -3.46 22.20 -3.77
N ILE A 40 -4.61 22.75 -4.15
CA ILE A 40 -5.92 22.52 -3.52
C ILE A 40 -6.85 21.65 -4.35
N ALA A 41 -6.61 21.53 -5.66
CA ALA A 41 -7.34 20.66 -6.57
C ALA A 41 -6.50 20.35 -7.83
N VAL A 42 -6.90 19.33 -8.59
CA VAL A 42 -6.35 19.03 -9.92
C VAL A 42 -7.50 19.10 -10.94
N LEU A 43 -7.37 19.95 -11.94
CA LEU A 43 -8.34 20.07 -13.03
C LEU A 43 -8.11 18.99 -14.08
N LEU A 44 -9.10 18.13 -14.26
CA LEU A 44 -9.10 17.16 -15.34
C LEU A 44 -9.20 17.87 -16.71
N PRO A 45 -8.55 17.36 -17.77
CA PRO A 45 -8.64 17.93 -19.11
C PRO A 45 -10.10 18.05 -19.57
N GLY A 46 -10.52 19.25 -19.97
CA GLY A 46 -11.89 19.55 -20.39
C GLY A 46 -12.83 20.07 -19.28
N ALA A 47 -12.35 20.24 -18.05
CA ALA A 47 -13.12 20.91 -17.01
C ALA A 47 -13.46 22.37 -17.39
N VAL A 48 -14.75 22.73 -17.32
CA VAL A 48 -15.22 24.09 -17.63
C VAL A 48 -14.81 25.03 -16.48
N ARG A 49 -14.04 26.07 -16.81
CA ARG A 49 -13.56 27.08 -15.86
C ARG A 49 -13.82 28.48 -16.36
N ARG A 50 -14.06 29.42 -15.45
CA ARG A 50 -14.19 30.84 -15.75
C ARG A 50 -12.97 31.60 -15.22
N THR A 51 -12.17 32.15 -16.13
CA THR A 51 -11.05 33.03 -15.77
C THR A 51 -11.59 34.35 -15.22
N LEU A 52 -11.02 34.80 -14.10
CA LEU A 52 -11.33 36.10 -13.48
C LEU A 52 -10.23 37.14 -13.69
N GLU A 53 -8.97 36.72 -13.55
CA GLU A 53 -7.81 37.62 -13.50
C GLU A 53 -6.55 36.85 -13.92
N GLU A 54 -5.64 37.49 -14.65
CA GLU A 54 -4.36 36.91 -15.04
C GLU A 54 -3.25 37.85 -14.58
N LYS A 55 -2.27 37.32 -13.83
CA LYS A 55 -1.18 38.11 -13.27
C LYS A 55 0.06 37.25 -13.05
N ASP A 56 1.23 37.79 -13.44
CA ASP A 56 2.55 37.19 -13.19
C ASP A 56 2.68 35.71 -13.65
N GLY A 57 1.98 35.33 -14.73
CA GLY A 57 1.95 33.96 -15.26
C GLY A 57 0.97 33.01 -14.59
N TYR A 58 0.19 33.48 -13.61
CA TYR A 58 -0.85 32.72 -12.93
C TYR A 58 -2.25 33.20 -13.35
N VAL A 59 -3.14 32.24 -13.60
CA VAL A 59 -4.54 32.51 -13.98
C VAL A 59 -5.45 32.21 -12.79
N ARG A 60 -6.13 33.22 -12.27
CA ARG A 60 -7.16 33.05 -11.25
C ARG A 60 -8.45 32.58 -11.91
N ILE A 61 -8.90 31.40 -11.52
CA ILE A 61 -10.06 30.72 -12.11
C ILE A 61 -11.13 30.44 -11.05
N VAL A 62 -12.38 30.42 -11.49
CA VAL A 62 -13.52 29.85 -10.75
C VAL A 62 -13.99 28.60 -11.46
N VAL A 63 -14.22 27.55 -10.67
CA VAL A 63 -14.75 26.27 -11.12
C VAL A 63 -16.12 26.12 -10.45
N GLU A 64 -17.18 26.15 -11.24
CA GLU A 64 -18.55 25.90 -10.76
C GLU A 64 -18.85 24.41 -10.93
N GLY A 65 -19.18 23.71 -9.83
CA GLY A 65 -19.39 22.27 -9.85
C GLY A 65 -20.31 21.80 -8.73
N TRP A 66 -21.10 20.77 -9.04
CA TRP A 66 -22.01 20.15 -8.07
C TRP A 66 -21.31 19.00 -7.35
N VAL A 67 -21.06 19.18 -6.05
CA VAL A 67 -20.69 18.07 -5.16
C VAL A 67 -21.94 17.25 -4.80
N ARG A 68 -21.81 15.93 -4.61
CA ARG A 68 -22.91 15.11 -4.10
C ARG A 68 -23.21 15.52 -2.66
N ALA A 69 -24.36 16.14 -2.44
CA ALA A 69 -24.84 16.42 -1.09
C ALA A 69 -25.01 15.10 -0.32
N GLY A 70 -24.40 15.03 0.86
CA GLY A 70 -24.67 13.93 1.81
C GLY A 70 -26.14 13.93 2.18
N ALA A 71 -26.74 12.74 2.30
CA ALA A 71 -28.18 12.60 2.49
C ALA A 71 -28.66 13.32 3.77
N PRO A 72 -29.62 14.26 3.68
CA PRO A 72 -30.19 14.90 4.85
C PRO A 72 -31.09 13.92 5.62
N SER A 73 -31.03 14.01 6.95
CA SER A 73 -31.88 13.28 7.88
C SER A 73 -33.35 13.64 7.70
N VAL A 74 -34.21 12.63 7.56
CA VAL A 74 -35.66 12.81 7.38
C VAL A 74 -36.34 13.05 8.73
N GLN A 75 -36.87 14.25 8.95
CA GLN A 75 -37.71 14.60 10.10
C GLN A 75 -38.82 15.57 9.68
N GLY A 76 -40.04 15.32 10.15
CA GLY A 76 -41.19 16.24 10.03
C GLY A 76 -42.13 15.94 8.86
N ALA A 77 -43.34 15.48 9.19
CA ALA A 77 -44.48 15.41 8.27
C ALA A 77 -45.46 16.57 8.57
N ILE A 78 -46.21 17.02 7.55
CA ILE A 78 -47.62 17.49 7.58
C ILE A 78 -48.10 17.63 6.11
N PRO A 79 -49.29 17.10 5.72
CA PRO A 79 -49.95 17.29 4.41
C PRO A 79 -50.97 18.46 4.46
N PRO A 80 -51.81 18.77 3.43
CA PRO A 80 -51.99 18.17 2.09
C PRO A 80 -51.64 19.24 1.01
N PRO A 81 -52.39 19.58 -0.08
CA PRO A 81 -53.67 19.10 -0.67
C PRO A 81 -53.50 18.07 -1.81
N THR A 82 -54.62 17.59 -2.37
CA THR A 82 -54.68 16.69 -3.54
C THR A 82 -54.93 17.42 -4.86
N PHE A 83 -54.08 17.19 -5.86
CA PHE A 83 -54.35 17.46 -7.27
C PHE A 83 -54.48 16.13 -8.04
N PRO A 84 -55.31 16.05 -9.10
CA PRO A 84 -55.38 14.86 -9.96
C PRO A 84 -54.05 14.67 -10.72
N PRO A 85 -53.60 13.42 -10.93
CA PRO A 85 -52.26 13.15 -11.43
C PRO A 85 -52.10 13.50 -12.91
N PRO A 86 -51.02 14.19 -13.32
CA PRO A 86 -50.59 14.20 -14.71
C PRO A 86 -50.08 12.80 -15.10
N ILE A 87 -50.18 12.49 -16.40
CA ILE A 87 -49.73 11.21 -16.97
C ILE A 87 -48.23 11.02 -16.66
N GLN A 88 -47.91 9.99 -15.87
CA GLN A 88 -46.53 9.69 -15.53
C GLN A 88 -45.79 9.15 -16.77
N PRO A 89 -44.61 9.70 -17.13
CA PRO A 89 -43.67 9.02 -18.01
C PRO A 89 -43.32 7.63 -17.43
N PRO A 90 -42.93 6.64 -18.25
CA PRO A 90 -42.53 5.33 -17.76
C PRO A 90 -41.45 5.48 -16.69
N ALA A 91 -41.64 4.80 -15.56
CA ALA A 91 -40.78 4.94 -14.39
C ALA A 91 -39.31 4.78 -14.78
N ALA A 92 -38.48 5.75 -14.37
CA ALA A 92 -37.04 5.57 -14.41
C ALA A 92 -36.70 4.26 -13.67
N PRO A 93 -35.74 3.45 -14.17
CA PRO A 93 -35.34 2.24 -13.47
C PRO A 93 -34.99 2.61 -12.03
N GLY A 94 -35.66 1.95 -11.07
CA GLY A 94 -35.44 2.20 -9.65
C GLY A 94 -33.96 2.04 -9.31
N PRO A 95 -33.49 2.66 -8.21
CA PRO A 95 -32.09 2.55 -7.81
C PRO A 95 -31.72 1.06 -7.74
N SER A 96 -30.82 0.63 -8.63
CA SER A 96 -30.26 -0.71 -8.58
C SER A 96 -29.73 -0.93 -7.16
N PRO A 97 -29.99 -2.10 -6.53
CA PRO A 97 -29.48 -2.38 -5.19
C PRO A 97 -27.99 -2.09 -5.15
N ALA A 98 -27.57 -1.31 -4.16
CA ALA A 98 -26.19 -0.85 -4.07
C ALA A 98 -25.29 -2.06 -3.90
N ALA A 99 -24.41 -2.30 -4.88
CA ALA A 99 -23.50 -3.43 -4.80
C ALA A 99 -22.61 -3.28 -3.54
N PRO A 100 -22.27 -4.38 -2.86
CA PRO A 100 -21.49 -4.31 -1.63
C PRO A 100 -20.17 -3.58 -1.85
N GLU A 101 -19.88 -2.63 -0.96
CA GLU A 101 -18.71 -1.76 -1.04
C GLU A 101 -17.88 -1.89 0.24
N VAL A 102 -16.58 -2.02 0.11
CA VAL A 102 -15.62 -1.92 1.22
C VAL A 102 -14.85 -0.62 1.05
N SER A 103 -14.89 0.24 2.07
CA SER A 103 -14.18 1.52 2.10
C SER A 103 -13.39 1.66 3.40
N GLY A 104 -12.50 2.64 3.46
CA GLY A 104 -11.70 2.89 4.65
C GLY A 104 -10.56 3.85 4.41
N ARG A 105 -9.76 4.10 5.44
CA ARG A 105 -8.57 4.95 5.35
C ARG A 105 -7.33 4.26 5.91
N ILE A 106 -6.21 4.43 5.22
CA ILE A 106 -4.88 4.03 5.67
C ILE A 106 -4.25 5.19 6.42
N THR A 107 -3.91 4.94 7.69
CA THR A 107 -3.28 5.92 8.59
C THR A 107 -2.03 5.33 9.23
N LEU A 108 -1.03 6.18 9.38
CA LEU A 108 0.27 5.82 9.93
C LEU A 108 0.55 6.73 11.09
N ARG A 109 0.95 6.15 12.22
CA ARG A 109 1.47 6.90 13.35
C ARG A 109 2.98 6.73 13.39
N LEU A 110 3.70 7.79 13.03
CA LEU A 110 5.15 7.82 13.08
C LEU A 110 5.64 7.82 14.53
N ALA A 111 6.91 7.45 14.75
CA ALA A 111 7.54 7.49 16.06
C ALA A 111 7.62 8.93 16.65
N SER A 112 7.52 9.96 15.80
CA SER A 112 7.37 11.37 16.19
C SER A 112 5.99 11.70 16.78
N GLY A 113 5.03 10.78 16.71
CA GLY A 113 3.62 11.00 17.04
C GLY A 113 2.79 11.62 15.91
N GLU A 114 3.44 12.03 14.81
CA GLU A 114 2.78 12.54 13.60
C GLU A 114 1.86 11.48 12.97
N VAL A 115 0.69 11.91 12.49
CA VAL A 115 -0.23 11.07 11.72
C VAL A 115 -0.10 11.40 10.25
N ARG A 116 0.17 10.37 9.43
CA ARG A 116 0.31 10.49 7.98
C ARG A 116 -0.67 9.57 7.27
N TYR A 117 -1.14 10.00 6.09
CA TYR A 117 -2.08 9.24 5.28
C TYR A 117 -1.34 8.40 4.23
N GLY A 118 -1.76 7.16 4.02
CA GLY A 118 -1.12 6.21 3.11
C GLY A 118 -1.44 6.46 1.64
N ALA A 119 -1.08 7.63 1.11
CA ALA A 119 -1.36 8.02 -0.28
C ALA A 119 -0.72 7.06 -1.29
N GLY A 120 -1.52 6.46 -2.17
CA GLY A 120 -1.02 5.48 -3.15
C GLY A 120 -0.62 4.12 -2.56
N ALA A 121 -0.99 3.83 -1.31
CA ALA A 121 -0.88 2.48 -0.75
C ALA A 121 -1.60 1.46 -1.64
N ARG A 122 -1.07 0.24 -1.75
CA ARG A 122 -1.65 -0.88 -2.50
C ARG A 122 -2.60 -1.64 -1.57
N ILE A 123 -3.87 -1.81 -1.95
CA ILE A 123 -4.86 -2.61 -1.24
C ILE A 123 -5.28 -3.76 -2.15
N VAL A 124 -5.17 -5.00 -1.65
CA VAL A 124 -5.59 -6.21 -2.33
C VAL A 124 -6.65 -6.92 -1.51
N LEU A 125 -7.81 -7.15 -2.11
CA LEU A 125 -8.85 -8.01 -1.56
C LEU A 125 -8.60 -9.45 -2.04
N LEU A 126 -8.50 -10.37 -1.09
CA LEU A 126 -8.18 -11.77 -1.32
C LEU A 126 -9.41 -12.64 -0.99
N GLY A 127 -9.81 -13.48 -1.94
CA GLY A 127 -10.98 -14.35 -1.83
C GLY A 127 -10.67 -15.70 -1.21
N LYS A 128 -11.71 -16.56 -1.08
CA LYS A 128 -11.61 -17.94 -0.57
C LYS A 128 -10.83 -18.02 0.76
N ALA A 129 -11.16 -17.15 1.71
CA ALA A 129 -10.37 -16.90 2.93
C ALA A 129 -9.89 -18.18 3.66
N ALA A 130 -10.73 -19.21 3.77
CA ALA A 130 -10.36 -20.48 4.39
C ALA A 130 -9.21 -21.24 3.67
N GLN A 131 -9.18 -21.23 2.33
CA GLN A 131 -8.12 -21.88 1.54
C GLN A 131 -6.82 -21.07 1.59
N LEU A 132 -6.94 -19.73 1.55
CA LEU A 132 -5.82 -18.82 1.72
C LEU A 132 -5.16 -18.98 3.10
N GLU A 133 -5.95 -18.99 4.18
CA GLU A 133 -5.40 -19.19 5.53
C GLU A 133 -4.73 -20.56 5.69
N ALA A 134 -5.32 -21.64 5.15
CA ALA A 134 -4.68 -22.96 5.21
C ALA A 134 -3.30 -22.97 4.51
N LYS A 135 -3.19 -22.35 3.33
CA LYS A 135 -1.92 -22.19 2.62
C LYS A 135 -0.95 -21.26 3.35
N ARG A 136 -1.43 -20.15 3.90
CA ARG A 136 -0.63 -19.20 4.69
C ARG A 136 -0.06 -19.87 5.94
N VAL A 137 -0.86 -20.61 6.71
CA VAL A 137 -0.39 -21.31 7.93
C VAL A 137 0.70 -22.34 7.59
N ALA A 138 0.55 -23.08 6.49
CA ALA A 138 1.60 -23.99 6.01
C ALA A 138 2.89 -23.25 5.59
N LEU A 139 2.75 -22.10 4.92
CA LEU A 139 3.88 -21.24 4.53
C LEU A 139 4.62 -20.68 5.76
N VAL A 140 3.88 -20.10 6.71
CA VAL A 140 4.40 -19.55 7.98
C VAL A 140 5.12 -20.61 8.79
N SER A 141 4.54 -21.80 8.95
CA SER A 141 5.15 -22.92 9.68
C SER A 141 6.49 -23.32 9.06
N SER A 142 6.52 -23.43 7.73
CA SER A 142 7.74 -23.79 6.98
C SER A 142 8.81 -22.69 7.08
N TYR A 143 8.42 -21.41 7.00
CA TYR A 143 9.31 -20.27 7.22
C TYR A 143 9.89 -20.26 8.64
N GLN A 144 9.05 -20.43 9.67
CA GLN A 144 9.48 -20.45 11.06
C GLN A 144 10.45 -21.61 11.34
N GLN A 145 10.24 -22.79 10.76
CA GLN A 145 11.15 -23.92 10.88
C GLN A 145 12.51 -23.67 10.21
N GLU A 146 12.52 -23.25 8.94
CA GLU A 146 13.76 -22.98 8.19
C GLU A 146 14.54 -21.79 8.79
N SER A 147 13.85 -20.70 9.14
CA SER A 147 14.46 -19.48 9.69
C SER A 147 15.02 -19.68 11.10
N ARG A 148 14.35 -20.49 11.93
CA ARG A 148 14.86 -20.84 13.27
C ARG A 148 16.18 -21.59 13.20
N ALA A 149 16.27 -22.62 12.35
CA ALA A 149 17.50 -23.40 12.20
C ALA A 149 18.69 -22.51 11.78
N LEU A 150 18.50 -21.65 10.76
CA LEU A 150 19.53 -20.71 10.32
C LEU A 150 19.89 -19.69 11.40
N ARG A 151 18.93 -19.18 12.18
CA ARG A 151 19.21 -18.24 13.29
C ARG A 151 20.00 -18.89 14.42
N GLU A 152 19.68 -20.13 14.78
CA GLU A 152 20.43 -20.91 15.79
C GLU A 152 21.88 -21.14 15.33
N GLU A 153 22.11 -21.49 14.05
CA GLU A 153 23.46 -21.61 13.46
C GLU A 153 24.23 -20.28 13.42
N ILE A 154 23.59 -19.17 13.04
CA ILE A 154 24.22 -17.83 13.03
C ILE A 154 24.67 -17.43 14.43
N VAL A 155 23.81 -17.60 15.45
CA VAL A 155 24.15 -17.28 16.85
C VAL A 155 25.29 -18.16 17.36
N ALA A 156 25.30 -19.46 17.03
CA ALA A 156 26.40 -20.36 17.38
C ALA A 156 27.74 -19.89 16.77
N LEU A 157 27.75 -19.50 15.48
CA LEU A 157 28.93 -18.97 14.80
C LEU A 157 29.38 -17.61 15.36
N GLU A 158 28.46 -16.76 15.84
CA GLU A 158 28.82 -15.52 16.54
C GLU A 158 29.51 -15.77 17.89
N ILE A 159 29.08 -16.81 18.61
CA ILE A 159 29.71 -17.25 19.85
C ILE A 159 31.08 -17.87 19.56
N GLU A 160 31.22 -18.76 18.56
CA GLU A 160 32.50 -19.33 18.12
C GLU A 160 33.50 -18.21 17.75
N LYS A 161 33.06 -17.23 16.94
CA LYS A 161 33.84 -16.03 16.58
C LYS A 161 34.31 -15.25 17.81
N ARG A 162 33.46 -15.06 18.82
CA ARG A 162 33.80 -14.35 20.06
C ARG A 162 34.76 -15.15 20.95
N GLN A 163 34.60 -16.48 21.01
CA GLN A 163 35.51 -17.35 21.75
C GLN A 163 36.90 -17.41 21.10
N ALA A 164 36.99 -17.52 19.78
CA ALA A 164 38.25 -17.55 19.04
C ALA A 164 39.08 -16.26 19.17
N LEU A 165 38.45 -15.12 19.45
CA LEU A 165 39.13 -13.86 19.77
C LEU A 165 39.72 -13.82 21.19
N ASN A 166 39.21 -14.65 22.11
CA ASN A 166 39.53 -14.61 23.54
C ASN A 166 40.43 -15.76 24.01
N SER A 167 40.65 -16.81 23.21
CA SER A 167 41.15 -18.11 23.67
C SER A 167 42.55 -18.51 23.19
N SER A 168 43.32 -17.60 22.57
CA SER A 168 44.52 -17.97 21.81
C SER A 168 45.82 -17.31 22.29
N ASP A 169 46.73 -18.12 22.85
CA ASP A 169 48.14 -17.74 23.05
C ASP A 169 48.96 -17.70 21.75
N ASN A 170 48.36 -18.05 20.60
CA ASN A 170 48.99 -18.05 19.28
C ASN A 170 48.13 -17.27 18.26
N PHE A 171 48.57 -16.04 17.97
CA PHE A 171 47.91 -15.11 17.06
C PHE A 171 47.68 -15.65 15.63
N THR A 172 48.57 -16.50 15.10
CA THR A 172 48.44 -17.02 13.73
C THR A 172 47.27 -18.00 13.62
N ARG A 173 47.13 -18.90 14.60
CA ARG A 173 45.99 -19.84 14.66
C ARG A 173 44.68 -19.09 14.96
N ALA A 174 44.74 -18.05 15.79
CA ALA A 174 43.61 -17.17 16.08
C ALA A 174 43.05 -16.51 14.82
N GLY A 175 43.92 -15.90 14.00
CA GLY A 175 43.53 -15.25 12.75
C GLY A 175 42.88 -16.22 11.76
N GLN A 176 43.47 -17.40 11.57
CA GLN A 176 42.91 -18.44 10.69
C GLN A 176 41.51 -18.90 11.13
N ASN A 177 41.32 -19.14 12.43
CA ASN A 177 40.02 -19.52 12.99
C ASN A 177 38.99 -18.38 12.88
N LEU A 178 39.40 -17.14 13.18
CA LEU A 178 38.56 -15.96 13.05
C LEU A 178 38.07 -15.76 11.61
N ASP A 179 38.95 -15.90 10.62
CA ASP A 179 38.60 -15.72 9.21
C ASP A 179 37.81 -16.92 8.64
N ALA A 180 37.96 -18.12 9.20
CA ALA A 180 37.06 -19.23 8.93
C ALA A 180 35.65 -18.96 9.50
N ALA A 181 35.54 -18.52 10.76
CA ALA A 181 34.27 -18.20 11.41
C ALA A 181 33.54 -17.04 10.72
N LYS A 182 34.25 -15.95 10.35
CA LYS A 182 33.70 -14.85 9.55
C LYS A 182 33.11 -15.32 8.22
N ARG A 183 33.82 -16.20 7.49
CA ARG A 183 33.33 -16.73 6.20
C ARG A 183 32.08 -17.58 6.38
N ARG A 184 32.06 -18.51 7.35
CA ARG A 184 30.86 -19.30 7.68
C ARG A 184 29.67 -18.42 8.04
N LEU A 185 29.88 -17.39 8.88
CA LEU A 185 28.85 -16.44 9.28
C LEU A 185 28.31 -15.66 8.07
N ALA A 186 29.18 -15.18 7.18
CA ALA A 186 28.75 -14.50 5.96
C ALA A 186 27.95 -15.42 5.02
N THR A 187 28.36 -16.68 4.86
CA THR A 187 27.59 -17.69 4.11
C THR A 187 26.21 -17.90 4.72
N LYS A 188 26.11 -18.07 6.04
CA LYS A 188 24.84 -18.30 6.74
C LYS A 188 23.91 -17.08 6.74
N GLN A 189 24.47 -15.87 6.79
CA GLN A 189 23.70 -14.65 6.57
C GLN A 189 23.17 -14.56 5.12
N GLY A 190 23.96 -14.97 4.13
CA GLY A 190 23.51 -15.09 2.73
C GLY A 190 22.42 -16.14 2.54
N GLU A 191 22.54 -17.31 3.18
CA GLU A 191 21.48 -18.33 3.21
C GLU A 191 20.19 -17.79 3.84
N PHE A 192 20.30 -17.00 4.91
CA PHE A 192 19.15 -16.37 5.58
C PHE A 192 18.47 -15.31 4.69
N GLN A 193 19.22 -14.45 4.02
CA GLN A 193 18.67 -13.49 3.05
C GLN A 193 18.03 -14.17 1.84
N ALA A 194 18.62 -15.27 1.35
CA ALA A 194 18.04 -16.08 0.28
C ALA A 194 16.75 -16.79 0.74
N LEU A 195 16.66 -17.17 2.02
CA LEU A 195 15.44 -17.71 2.62
C LEU A 195 14.33 -16.65 2.66
N GLU A 196 14.63 -15.43 3.13
CA GLU A 196 13.66 -14.32 3.16
C GLU A 196 13.13 -14.03 1.74
N ALA A 197 14.01 -13.85 0.75
CA ALA A 197 13.61 -13.62 -0.64
C ALA A 197 12.79 -14.78 -1.26
N LYS A 198 13.10 -16.03 -0.91
CA LYS A 198 12.32 -17.23 -1.29
C LYS A 198 10.91 -17.20 -0.72
N TYR A 199 10.73 -16.70 0.51
CA TYR A 199 9.43 -16.64 1.17
C TYR A 199 8.62 -15.40 0.76
N ASP A 200 9.24 -14.24 0.54
CA ASP A 200 8.61 -13.06 -0.10
C ASP A 200 8.02 -13.43 -1.48
N ALA A 201 8.77 -14.16 -2.32
CA ALA A 201 8.30 -14.59 -3.63
C ALA A 201 7.12 -15.59 -3.54
N ARG A 202 7.08 -16.43 -2.50
CA ARG A 202 5.97 -17.36 -2.24
C ARG A 202 4.74 -16.65 -1.68
N GLU A 203 4.91 -15.64 -0.83
CA GLU A 203 3.82 -14.76 -0.41
C GLU A 203 3.23 -14.06 -1.63
N GLN A 204 4.05 -13.41 -2.46
CA GLN A 204 3.56 -12.71 -3.65
C GLN A 204 2.77 -13.65 -4.58
N ALA A 205 3.28 -14.86 -4.84
CA ALA A 205 2.56 -15.86 -5.63
C ALA A 205 1.21 -16.26 -5.00
N LEU A 206 1.15 -16.38 -3.67
CA LEU A 206 -0.08 -16.71 -2.93
C LEU A 206 -1.09 -15.55 -2.93
N LEU A 207 -0.62 -14.31 -2.81
CA LEU A 207 -1.46 -13.11 -2.91
C LEU A 207 -2.07 -12.97 -4.31
N GLU A 208 -1.28 -13.18 -5.36
CA GLU A 208 -1.75 -13.13 -6.75
C GLU A 208 -2.69 -14.30 -7.09
N GLU A 209 -2.49 -15.51 -6.52
CA GLU A 209 -3.41 -16.66 -6.69
C GLU A 209 -4.82 -16.39 -6.13
N PHE A 210 -4.90 -15.69 -4.98
CA PHE A 210 -6.17 -15.43 -4.28
C PHE A 210 -6.73 -14.03 -4.53
N LYS A 211 -6.07 -13.21 -5.35
CA LYS A 211 -6.51 -11.84 -5.68
C LYS A 211 -7.89 -11.83 -6.35
N VAL A 212 -8.80 -11.05 -5.76
CA VAL A 212 -10.13 -10.76 -6.32
C VAL A 212 -10.14 -9.39 -6.98
N VAL A 213 -9.60 -8.39 -6.28
CA VAL A 213 -9.52 -7.01 -6.76
C VAL A 213 -8.39 -6.28 -6.05
N GLU A 214 -7.80 -5.33 -6.74
CA GLU A 214 -6.69 -4.50 -6.27
C GLU A 214 -7.00 -3.04 -6.57
N VAL A 215 -6.78 -2.18 -5.59
CA VAL A 215 -6.98 -0.73 -5.69
C VAL A 215 -5.83 -0.01 -5.01
N SER A 216 -5.62 1.26 -5.38
CA SER A 216 -4.70 2.15 -4.68
C SER A 216 -5.48 3.15 -3.83
N ALA A 217 -4.94 3.53 -2.67
CA ALA A 217 -5.49 4.61 -1.87
C ALA A 217 -5.29 5.98 -2.54
N ASP A 218 -6.24 6.88 -2.36
CA ASP A 218 -6.19 8.27 -2.82
C ASP A 218 -5.17 9.11 -2.02
N PRO A 219 -4.90 10.39 -2.39
CA PRO A 219 -3.97 11.25 -1.65
C PRO A 219 -4.34 11.51 -0.17
N GLY A 220 -5.61 11.30 0.22
CA GLY A 220 -6.08 11.34 1.61
C GLY A 220 -5.94 9.99 2.34
N GLY A 221 -5.31 9.00 1.70
CA GLY A 221 -5.18 7.64 2.20
C GLY A 221 -6.49 6.85 2.18
N ALA A 222 -7.57 7.36 1.59
CA ALA A 222 -8.84 6.67 1.54
C ALA A 222 -8.89 5.69 0.37
N TYR A 223 -9.56 4.56 0.55
CA TYR A 223 -9.76 3.56 -0.49
C TYR A 223 -11.22 3.12 -0.58
N ARG A 224 -11.60 2.61 -1.75
CA ARG A 224 -12.94 2.10 -2.06
C ARG A 224 -12.82 0.91 -3.00
N VAL A 225 -13.52 -0.17 -2.65
CA VAL A 225 -13.64 -1.40 -3.43
C VAL A 225 -15.12 -1.72 -3.56
N GLY A 226 -15.71 -1.45 -4.71
CA GLY A 226 -17.13 -1.71 -4.99
C GLY A 226 -17.35 -2.99 -5.81
N GLY A 227 -18.58 -3.47 -5.88
CA GLY A 227 -18.96 -4.60 -6.74
C GLY A 227 -18.53 -5.97 -6.21
N ILE A 228 -18.29 -6.09 -4.90
CA ILE A 228 -17.84 -7.33 -4.26
C ILE A 228 -19.07 -8.23 -4.01
N VAL A 229 -18.94 -9.54 -4.20
CA VAL A 229 -19.99 -10.51 -3.83
C VAL A 229 -19.97 -10.72 -2.30
N PRO A 230 -21.11 -10.84 -1.60
CA PRO A 230 -21.11 -11.15 -0.16
C PRO A 230 -20.35 -12.44 0.16
N GLY A 231 -19.55 -12.44 1.23
CA GLY A 231 -18.70 -13.57 1.61
C GLY A 231 -17.52 -13.22 2.53
N GLU A 232 -16.67 -14.21 2.77
CA GLU A 232 -15.46 -14.09 3.59
C GLU A 232 -14.21 -13.80 2.74
N TYR A 233 -13.49 -12.75 3.15
CA TYR A 233 -12.31 -12.24 2.47
C TYR A 233 -11.17 -11.98 3.46
N ARG A 234 -9.98 -11.77 2.91
CA ARG A 234 -8.84 -11.18 3.62
C ARG A 234 -8.45 -9.90 2.89
N ILE A 235 -8.16 -8.85 3.62
CA ILE A 235 -7.53 -7.64 3.06
C ILE A 235 -6.04 -7.71 3.37
N TRP A 236 -5.22 -7.57 2.33
CA TRP A 236 -3.79 -7.34 2.43
C TRP A 236 -3.52 -5.95 1.88
N ALA A 237 -2.76 -5.13 2.60
CA ALA A 237 -2.38 -3.81 2.12
C ALA A 237 -0.91 -3.54 2.41
N THR A 238 -0.28 -2.74 1.54
CA THR A 238 1.09 -2.27 1.74
C THR A 238 1.21 -0.79 1.45
N PHE A 239 2.08 -0.14 2.20
CA PHE A 239 2.50 1.23 1.96
C PHE A 239 3.99 1.36 2.25
N SER A 240 4.69 2.10 1.40
CA SER A 240 6.13 2.33 1.53
C SER A 240 6.40 3.82 1.72
N GLU A 241 7.14 4.15 2.77
CA GLU A 241 7.53 5.50 3.13
C GLU A 241 9.06 5.59 3.23
N GLY A 242 9.69 5.99 2.11
CA GLY A 242 11.14 5.91 1.99
C GLY A 242 11.64 4.47 2.21
N PRO A 243 12.49 4.19 3.21
CA PRO A 243 12.94 2.83 3.53
C PRO A 243 11.94 2.03 4.38
N SER A 244 10.91 2.66 4.93
CA SER A 244 9.94 2.00 5.83
C SER A 244 8.82 1.33 5.03
N VAL A 245 8.58 0.04 5.26
CA VAL A 245 7.43 -0.67 4.68
C VAL A 245 6.42 -0.99 5.79
N TYR A 246 5.16 -0.67 5.54
CA TYR A 246 4.03 -0.99 6.40
C TYR A 246 3.16 -2.02 5.68
N ARG A 247 2.82 -3.11 6.38
CA ARG A 247 1.99 -4.20 5.86
C ARG A 247 0.79 -4.39 6.78
N TRP A 248 -0.40 -4.63 6.21
CA TRP A 248 -1.61 -4.98 6.94
C TRP A 248 -2.16 -6.30 6.40
N TYR A 249 -2.65 -7.15 7.30
CA TYR A 249 -3.38 -8.36 6.94
C TYR A 249 -4.53 -8.56 7.92
N ARG A 250 -5.79 -8.48 7.45
CA ARG A 250 -6.98 -8.54 8.32
C ARG A 250 -8.10 -9.41 7.70
N PRO A 251 -8.90 -10.11 8.53
CA PRO A 251 -10.15 -10.73 8.08
C PRO A 251 -11.19 -9.66 7.73
N LEU A 252 -12.05 -9.98 6.76
CA LEU A 252 -13.12 -9.10 6.29
C LEU A 252 -14.34 -9.95 5.91
N THR A 253 -15.52 -9.64 6.43
CA THR A 253 -16.78 -10.31 6.07
C THR A 253 -17.71 -9.29 5.43
N VAL A 254 -18.09 -9.52 4.17
CA VAL A 254 -18.96 -8.63 3.39
C VAL A 254 -20.39 -9.16 3.46
N GLU A 255 -21.28 -8.42 4.12
CA GLU A 255 -22.68 -8.81 4.36
C GLU A 255 -23.67 -8.00 3.51
N GLY A 256 -24.23 -8.63 2.46
CA GLY A 256 -25.34 -8.06 1.68
C GLY A 256 -25.08 -6.65 1.14
N GLU A 257 -26.15 -5.86 0.93
CA GLU A 257 -26.10 -4.50 0.36
C GLU A 257 -25.46 -3.43 1.28
N ARG A 258 -24.81 -3.81 2.38
CA ARG A 258 -24.20 -2.85 3.31
C ARG A 258 -22.77 -2.50 2.89
N GLY A 259 -22.50 -1.21 2.83
CA GLY A 259 -21.13 -0.70 2.80
C GLY A 259 -20.42 -1.02 4.12
N LEU A 260 -19.21 -1.56 4.03
CA LEU A 260 -18.35 -1.87 5.18
C LEU A 260 -17.20 -0.85 5.24
N THR A 261 -17.00 -0.26 6.42
CA THR A 261 -15.85 0.61 6.68
C THR A 261 -14.79 -0.16 7.48
N LEU A 262 -13.56 -0.19 6.99
CA LEU A 262 -12.41 -0.76 7.69
C LEU A 262 -11.21 0.20 7.61
N ASP A 263 -10.85 0.83 8.72
CA ASP A 263 -9.65 1.67 8.77
C ASP A 263 -8.40 0.84 9.09
N LEU A 264 -7.32 1.14 8.38
CA LEU A 264 -6.05 0.44 8.47
C LEU A 264 -5.00 1.36 9.10
N ALA A 265 -4.84 1.22 10.43
CA ALA A 265 -3.83 1.96 11.19
C ALA A 265 -2.57 1.11 11.41
N ALA A 266 -1.38 1.69 11.26
CA ALA A 266 -0.12 1.09 11.71
C ALA A 266 0.75 2.09 12.50
N GLY A 267 1.40 1.61 13.57
CA GLY A 267 2.32 2.39 14.40
C GLY A 267 3.79 1.95 14.33
N LYS A 268 4.10 0.92 13.53
CA LYS A 268 5.44 0.34 13.40
C LYS A 268 5.63 -0.19 11.98
N ALA A 269 6.80 0.10 11.41
CA ALA A 269 7.23 -0.40 10.10
C ALA A 269 8.00 -1.72 10.26
N GLY A 270 8.05 -2.51 9.18
CA GLY A 270 8.84 -3.74 9.10
C GLY A 270 8.22 -4.97 9.77
N ASP A 271 7.07 -4.84 10.44
CA ASP A 271 6.29 -6.00 10.87
C ASP A 271 5.48 -6.55 9.70
N ASP A 272 5.59 -7.85 9.47
CA ASP A 272 4.81 -8.56 8.46
C ASP A 272 3.74 -9.45 9.10
N PRO A 273 2.47 -9.00 9.19
CA PRO A 273 1.39 -9.80 9.75
C PRO A 273 1.02 -11.01 8.88
N PHE A 274 1.46 -11.08 7.62
CA PHE A 274 1.27 -12.25 6.77
C PHE A 274 2.18 -13.39 7.24
N LEU A 275 3.49 -13.12 7.42
CA LEU A 275 4.51 -14.13 7.76
C LEU A 275 4.75 -14.34 9.26
N VAL A 276 4.46 -13.36 10.12
CA VAL A 276 4.76 -13.43 11.57
C VAL A 276 3.69 -14.17 12.37
N GLY A 277 2.45 -14.24 11.86
CA GLY A 277 1.30 -14.79 12.59
C GLY A 277 0.54 -13.73 13.41
N PRO A 278 -0.64 -14.07 13.97
CA PRO A 278 -1.34 -13.26 14.96
C PRO A 278 -0.68 -13.32 16.35
#